data_AF-A0A921Z0U4-F1
#
_entry.id   AF-A0A921Z0U4-F1
#
_cell.length_a   1.000
_cell.length_b   1.000
_cell.length_c   1.000
_cell.angle_alpha   90.00
_cell.angle_beta   90.00
_cell.angle_gamma   90.00
#
_symmetry.space_group_name_H-M   'P 1'
#
loop_
_entity.id
_entity.type
_entity.pdbx_description
1 polymer ?
#
loop_
_entity_poly.entity_id
_entity_poly.type
_entity_poly.pdbx_seq_one_letter_code
_entity_poly.pdbx_strand_id
1 'polypeptide(L)' 'MPLRALFKYLANNERLVQRIAESYPVRRAAQLAVAVFYRGKEKLSEVDPQKMNRFLSFLRKFSENMKEGIQDAKKQIKK' A
#
# COMPACT_ATOMS: atom_id res chain seq x y z
N MET A 1 -2.73 -2.48 -19.54
CA MET A 1 -2.25 -2.85 -18.20
C MET A 1 -3.46 -3.11 -17.33
N PRO A 2 -3.75 -4.37 -16.97
CA PRO A 2 -4.93 -4.73 -16.19
C PRO A 2 -5.01 -3.94 -14.89
N LEU A 3 -3.90 -3.73 -14.19
CA LEU A 3 -3.84 -2.85 -13.01
C LEU A 3 -4.21 -1.39 -13.33
N ARG A 4 -3.64 -0.78 -14.38
CA ARG A 4 -4.00 0.59 -14.79
C ARG A 4 -5.47 0.68 -15.20
N ALA A 5 -5.99 -0.35 -15.86
CA ALA A 5 -7.40 -0.43 -16.25
C ALA A 5 -8.29 -0.58 -15.02
N LEU A 6 -7.88 -1.40 -14.04
CA LEU A 6 -8.57 -1.61 -12.78
C LEU A 6 -8.57 -0.34 -11.91
N PHE A 7 -7.44 0.37 -11.82
CA PHE A 7 -7.37 1.67 -11.16
C PHE A 7 -8.19 2.73 -11.87
N LYS A 8 -8.16 2.79 -13.21
CA LYS A 8 -9.05 3.68 -13.98
C LYS A 8 -10.52 3.32 -13.75
N TYR A 9 -10.84 2.03 -13.70
CA TYR A 9 -12.20 1.55 -13.48
C TYR A 9 -12.69 1.87 -12.07
N LEU A 10 -11.85 1.69 -11.05
CA LEU A 10 -12.15 2.10 -9.68
C LEU A 10 -12.29 3.63 -9.59
N ALA A 11 -11.36 4.40 -10.16
CA ALA A 11 -11.39 5.85 -10.12
C ALA A 11 -12.60 6.45 -10.84
N ASN A 12 -13.06 5.82 -11.94
CA ASN A 12 -14.24 6.26 -12.69
C ASN A 12 -15.56 5.75 -12.09
N ASN A 13 -15.53 4.87 -11.08
CA ASN A 13 -16.72 4.32 -10.43
C ASN A 13 -16.73 4.61 -8.94
N GLU A 14 -17.07 5.84 -8.58
CA GLU A 14 -17.15 6.31 -7.19
C GLU A 14 -18.02 5.38 -6.33
N ARG A 15 -19.18 4.95 -6.84
CA ARG A 15 -20.10 4.04 -6.14
C ARG A 15 -19.46 2.69 -5.77
N LEU A 16 -18.59 2.15 -6.62
CA LEU A 16 -17.90 0.89 -6.35
C LEU A 16 -16.84 1.09 -5.26
N VAL A 17 -16.05 2.16 -5.37
CA VAL A 17 -15.05 2.52 -4.37
C VAL A 17 -15.71 2.76 -3.01
N GLN A 18 -16.85 3.43 -2.99
CA GLN A 18 -17.59 3.71 -1.76
C GLN A 18 -18.09 2.43 -1.10
N ARG A 19 -18.65 1.48 -1.86
CA ARG A 19 -19.01 0.15 -1.34
C ARG A 19 -17.81 -0.62 -0.81
N ILE A 20 -16.66 -0.53 -1.49
CA ILE A 20 -15.42 -1.17 -1.04
C ILE A 20 -14.96 -0.54 0.27
N ALA A 21 -14.98 0.79 0.39
CA ALA A 21 -14.61 1.51 1.60
C ALA A 21 -15.56 1.20 2.78
N GLU A 22 -16.86 1.06 2.50
CA GLU A 22 -17.86 0.70 3.50
C GLU A 22 -17.78 -0.76 3.94
N SER A 23 -17.12 -1.62 3.16
CA SER A 23 -16.98 -3.04 3.49
C SER A 23 -16.22 -3.27 4.81
N TYR A 24 -16.65 -4.28 5.57
CA TYR A 24 -16.04 -4.65 6.84
C TYR A 24 -14.51 -4.87 6.79
N PRO A 25 -13.94 -5.60 5.81
CA PRO A 25 -12.50 -5.82 5.78
C PRO A 25 -11.72 -4.53 5.55
N VAL A 26 -12.20 -3.64 4.68
CA VAL A 26 -11.54 -2.36 4.41
C VAL A 26 -11.66 -1.42 5.60
N ARG A 27 -12.83 -1.39 6.24
CA ARG A 27 -13.04 -0.61 7.47
C ARG A 27 -12.11 -1.07 8.59
N ARG A 28 -11.97 -2.38 8.80
CA ARG A 28 -11.08 -2.94 9.81
C ARG A 28 -9.61 -2.67 9.48
N ALA A 29 -9.22 -2.76 8.21
CA ALA A 29 -7.87 -2.40 7.77
C ALA A 29 -7.57 -0.91 8.02
N ALA A 30 -8.53 -0.02 7.73
CA ALA A 30 -8.40 1.42 8.01
C ALA A 30 -8.27 1.69 9.52
N GLN A 31 -9.10 1.05 10.35
CA GLN A 31 -9.00 1.17 11.81
C GLN A 31 -7.64 0.70 12.33
N LEU A 32 -7.13 -0.42 11.82
CA LEU A 32 -5.79 -0.92 12.17
C LEU A 32 -4.69 0.04 11.71
N ALA A 33 -4.77 0.56 10.48
CA ALA A 33 -3.80 1.50 9.95
C ALA A 33 -3.76 2.79 10.79
N VAL A 34 -4.94 3.32 11.15
CA VAL A 34 -5.07 4.49 12.02
C VAL A 34 -4.50 4.20 13.42
N ALA A 35 -4.86 3.06 14.01
CA ALA A 35 -4.35 2.65 15.32
C ALA A 35 -2.81 2.52 15.32
N VAL A 36 -2.24 1.93 14.27
CA VAL A 36 -0.78 1.84 14.09
C VAL A 36 -0.16 3.21 13.87
N PHE A 37 -0.79 4.10 13.10
CA PHE A 37 -0.28 5.44 12.84
C PHE A 37 -0.24 6.31 14.09
N TYR A 38 -1.34 6.36 14.87
CA TYR A 38 -1.39 7.16 16.10
C TYR A 38 -0.50 6.57 17.20
N ARG A 39 -0.55 5.25 17.44
CA ARG A 39 0.36 4.60 18.41
C ARG A 39 1.82 4.66 17.96
N GLY A 40 2.05 4.62 16.65
CA GLY A 40 3.36 4.76 16.04
C GLY A 40 3.92 6.17 16.22
N LYS A 41 3.09 7.21 16.06
CA LYS A 41 3.47 8.61 16.31
C LYS A 41 3.87 8.86 17.76
N GLU A 42 3.13 8.34 18.72
CA GLU A 42 3.49 8.45 20.14
C GLU A 42 4.84 7.79 20.44
N LYS A 43 5.06 6.59 19.89
CA LYS A 43 6.33 5.87 20.06
C LYS A 43 7.48 6.43 19.24
N LEU A 44 7.23 7.10 18.12
CA LEU A 44 8.25 7.68 17.23
C LEU A 44 9.12 8.74 17.92
N SER A 45 8.59 9.40 18.95
CA SER A 45 9.33 10.28 19.85
C SER A 45 10.51 9.58 20.55
N GLU A 46 10.43 8.26 20.73
CA GLU A 46 11.43 7.39 21.38
C GLU A 46 11.99 6.32 20.43
N VAL A 47 11.63 6.34 19.14
CA VAL A 47 12.11 5.33 18.19
C VAL A 47 13.57 5.59 17.85
N ASP A 48 14.40 4.63 18.24
CA ASP A 48 15.81 4.52 17.89
C ASP A 48 16.02 4.76 16.37
N PRO A 49 16.86 5.75 15.97
CA PRO A 49 17.15 6.07 14.58
C PRO A 49 17.55 4.86 13.73
N GLN A 50 18.16 3.85 14.36
CA GLN A 50 18.58 2.63 13.69
C GLN A 50 17.40 1.78 13.21
N LYS A 51 16.30 1.71 13.98
CA LYS A 51 15.09 0.97 13.57
C LYS A 51 14.36 1.67 12.43
N MET A 52 14.30 3.00 12.45
CA MET A 52 13.77 3.81 11.36
C MET A 52 14.56 3.59 10.06
N ASN A 53 15.89 3.61 10.11
CA ASN A 53 16.72 3.34 8.93
C ASN A 53 16.55 1.92 8.38
N ARG A 54 16.36 0.91 9.25
CA ARG A 54 16.03 -0.46 8.83
C ARG A 54 14.66 -0.54 8.14
N PHE A 55 13.66 0.17 8.68
CA PHE A 55 12.33 0.20 8.07
C PHE A 55 12.34 0.92 6.71
N LEU A 56 13.02 2.05 6.60
CA LEU A 56 13.15 2.78 5.33
C LEU A 56 13.89 1.97 4.26
N SER A 57 14.96 1.26 4.64
CA SER A 57 15.68 0.38 3.71
C SER A 57 14.84 -0.82 3.28
N PHE A 58 14.03 -1.38 4.18
CA PHE A 58 13.03 -2.40 3.81
C PHE A 58 12.00 -1.85 2.83
N LEU A 59 11.40 -0.68 3.10
CA LEU A 59 10.43 -0.06 2.19
C LEU A 59 11.04 0.24 0.82
N ARG A 60 12.29 0.67 0.77
CA ARG A 60 13.02 0.94 -0.47
C ARG A 60 13.20 -0.34 -1.29
N LYS A 61 13.71 -1.41 -0.66
CA LYS A 61 13.85 -2.73 -1.29
C LYS A 61 12.51 -3.31 -1.73
N PHE A 62 11.46 -3.16 -0.91
CA PHE A 62 10.12 -3.60 -1.26
C PHE A 62 9.59 -2.86 -2.49
N SER A 63 9.78 -1.53 -2.55
CA SER A 63 9.39 -0.73 -3.70
C SER A 63 10.16 -1.10 -4.96
N GLU A 64 11.46 -1.38 -4.84
CA GLU A 64 12.30 -1.83 -5.95
C GLU A 64 11.84 -3.20 -6.46
N ASN A 65 11.68 -4.18 -5.57
CA ASN A 65 11.19 -5.52 -5.92
C ASN A 65 9.78 -5.49 -6.53
N MET A 66 8.87 -4.66 -6.00
CA MET A 66 7.55 -4.51 -6.61
C MET A 66 7.64 -3.89 -8.00
N LYS A 67 8.49 -2.87 -8.19
CA LYS A 67 8.67 -2.23 -9.50
C LYS A 67 9.23 -3.23 -10.51
N GLU A 68 10.20 -4.05 -10.11
CA GLU A 68 10.77 -5.13 -10.93
C GLU A 68 9.74 -6.21 -11.23
N GLY A 69 9.03 -6.73 -10.22
CA GLY A 69 7.98 -7.73 -10.41
C GLY A 69 6.84 -7.25 -11.32
N ILE A 70 6.45 -5.97 -11.22
CA ILE A 70 5.47 -5.36 -12.13
C ILE A 70 6.05 -5.22 -13.56
N GLN A 71 7.34 -4.91 -13.70
CA GLN A 71 8.01 -4.82 -15.00
C GLN A 71 8.23 -6.19 -15.66
N ASP A 72 8.51 -7.23 -14.89
CA ASP A 72 8.69 -8.57 -15.43
C ASP A 72 7.36 -9.23 -15.77
N ALA A 73 6.32 -9.03 -14.95
CA ALA A 73 4.94 -9.36 -15.33
C ALA A 73 4.53 -8.62 -16.63
N LYS A 74 4.95 -7.36 -16.80
CA LYS A 74 4.73 -6.60 -18.05
C LYS A 74 5.42 -7.25 -19.26
N LYS A 75 6.63 -7.79 -19.11
CA LYS A 75 7.37 -8.45 -20.19
C LYS A 75 6.76 -9.82 -20.53
N GLN A 76 6.35 -10.59 -19.52
CA GLN A 76 5.72 -11.90 -19.71
C GLN A 76 4.33 -11.79 -20.37
N ILE A 77 3.54 -10.77 -20.05
CA ILE A 77 2.20 -10.55 -20.66
C ILE A 77 2.31 -10.02 -22.11
N LYS A 78 3.47 -9.50 -22.53
CA LYS A 78 3.69 -8.95 -23.88
C LYS A 78 4.33 -9.96 -24.85
N LYS A 79 4.66 -11.16 -24.39
CA LYS A 79 5.13 -12.30 -25.18
C LYS A 79 3.93 -13.20 -25.49
#